data_AF-A0A392RVV5-F1
#
_entry.id   AF-A0A392RVV5-F1
#
_cell.length_a   1.000
_cell.length_b   1.000
_cell.length_c   1.000
_cell.angle_alpha   90.00
_cell.angle_beta   90.00
_cell.angle_gamma   90.00
#
_symmetry.space_group_name_H-M   'P 1'
#
loop_
_entity.id
_entity.type
_entity.pdbx_description
1 polymer ?
#
loop_
_entity_poly.entity_id
_entity_poly.type
_entity_poly.pdbx_seq_one_letter_code
_entity_poly.pdbx_strand_id
1 'polypeptide(L)' 'MDVVFGMNWLIFNRVHINCCAKTVVFPRPEEDSSLISSKEMTKSLSEQAEVFAMFASLKLESGNKMEELPIVCEFPD' A
#
# COMPACT_ATOMS: atom_id res chain seq x y z
N MET A 1 12.83 16.19 -36.38
CA MET A 1 14.01 16.17 -35.48
C MET A 1 13.51 15.73 -34.13
N ASP A 2 14.13 14.71 -33.56
CA ASP A 2 13.72 14.19 -32.25
C ASP A 2 14.63 14.75 -31.16
N VAL A 3 14.05 15.09 -30.01
CA VAL A 3 14.76 15.62 -28.85
C VAL A 3 14.77 14.55 -27.76
N VAL A 4 15.96 14.24 -27.24
CA VAL A 4 16.14 13.29 -26.14
C VAL A 4 16.59 14.04 -24.90
N PHE A 5 15.79 13.94 -23.83
CA PHE A 5 16.13 14.54 -22.54
C PHE A 5 17.03 13.61 -21.73
N GLY A 6 18.26 14.04 -21.47
CA GLY A 6 19.21 13.30 -20.65
C GLY A 6 18.84 13.27 -19.17
N MET A 7 19.45 12.36 -18.41
CA MET A 7 19.13 12.18 -16.97
C MET A 7 19.33 13.46 -16.14
N ASN A 8 20.37 14.25 -16.44
CA ASN A 8 20.62 15.51 -15.73
C ASN A 8 19.44 16.47 -15.83
N TRP A 9 18.82 16.55 -17.02
CA TRP A 9 17.66 17.41 -17.25
C TRP A 9 16.42 16.88 -16.51
N LEU A 10 16.21 15.56 -16.50
CA LEU A 10 15.09 14.94 -15.79
C LEU A 10 15.18 15.19 -14.27
N ILE A 11 16.38 15.05 -13.70
CA ILE A 11 16.63 15.31 -12.27
C ILE A 11 16.39 16.78 -11.94
N PHE A 12 16.92 17.69 -12.74
CA PHE A 12 16.78 19.14 -12.52
C PHE A 12 15.31 19.57 -12.50
N ASN A 13 14.49 19.03 -13.42
CA ASN A 13 13.07 19.34 -13.52
C ASN A 13 12.18 18.43 -12.66
N ARG A 14 12.79 17.62 -11.76
CA ARG A 14 12.09 16.68 -10.86
C ARG A 14 11.09 15.77 -11.58
N VAL A 15 11.41 15.34 -12.79
CA VAL A 15 10.50 14.53 -13.61
C VAL A 15 10.36 13.12 -13.01
N HIS A 16 9.13 12.66 -12.81
CA HIS A 16 8.85 11.33 -12.28
C HIS A 16 8.46 10.37 -13.41
N ILE A 17 9.16 9.24 -13.52
CA ILE A 17 8.87 8.19 -14.50
C ILE A 17 8.23 7.00 -13.77
N ASN A 18 6.98 6.69 -14.10
CA ASN A 18 6.29 5.51 -13.62
C ASN A 18 6.33 4.41 -14.68
N CYS A 19 7.22 3.44 -14.49
CA CYS A 19 7.39 2.32 -15.43
C CYS A 19 6.17 1.38 -15.49
N CYS A 20 5.46 1.20 -14.38
CA CYS A 20 4.30 0.32 -14.29
C CYS A 20 3.14 0.87 -15.13
N ALA A 21 2.86 2.17 -14.99
CA ALA A 21 1.81 2.85 -15.74
C ALA A 21 2.27 3.35 -17.12
N LYS A 22 3.58 3.30 -17.41
CA LYS A 22 4.22 3.89 -18.60
C LYS A 22 3.92 5.39 -18.75
N THR A 23 3.97 6.14 -17.65
CA THR A 23 3.68 7.57 -17.62
C THR A 23 4.89 8.39 -17.17
N VAL A 24 4.93 9.65 -17.62
CA VAL A 24 5.92 10.65 -17.19
C VAL A 24 5.18 11.83 -16.60
N VAL A 25 5.55 12.23 -15.38
CA VAL A 25 4.89 13.32 -14.63
C VAL A 25 5.89 14.44 -14.40
N PHE A 26 5.46 15.66 -14.69
CA PHE A 26 6.20 16.90 -14.46
C PHE A 26 5.57 17.61 -13.26
N PRO A 27 6.23 17.65 -12.08
CA PRO A 27 5.66 18.30 -10.91
C PRO A 27 5.46 19.80 -11.13
N ARG A 28 4.37 20.35 -10.60
CA ARG A 28 4.18 21.81 -10.58
C ARG A 28 5.08 22.44 -9.52
N PRO A 29 5.59 23.66 -9.74
CA PRO A 29 6.47 24.33 -8.78
C PRO A 29 5.79 24.66 -7.44
N GLU A 30 4.46 24.73 -7.38
CA GLU A 30 3.72 24.92 -6.12
C GLU A 30 3.26 23.61 -5.47
N GLU A 31 3.40 22.48 -6.15
CA GLU A 31 3.10 21.16 -5.62
C GLU A 31 4.38 20.57 -5.02
N ASP A 32 4.85 21.17 -3.93
CA ASP A 32 5.49 20.39 -2.87
C ASP A 32 4.42 19.49 -2.27
N SER A 33 3.92 18.54 -3.08
CA SER A 33 3.10 17.44 -2.60
C SER A 33 3.93 16.83 -1.48
N SER A 34 3.41 16.88 -0.25
CA SER A 34 3.97 16.22 0.90
C SER A 34 3.95 14.72 0.62
N LEU A 35 4.89 14.25 -0.19
CA LEU A 35 5.06 12.85 -0.53
C LEU A 35 5.51 12.22 0.77
N ILE A 36 4.56 11.56 1.44
CA ILE A 36 4.82 10.78 2.64
C ILE A 36 5.93 9.79 2.27
N SER A 37 7.04 9.86 3.01
CA SER A 37 8.18 8.99 2.76
C SER A 37 7.73 7.53 2.90
N SER A 38 8.36 6.61 2.18
CA SER A 38 8.06 5.18 2.29
C SER A 38 8.07 4.69 3.75
N LYS A 39 8.91 5.30 4.61
CA LYS A 39 8.98 5.00 6.05
C LYS A 39 7.74 5.48 6.82
N GLU A 40 7.25 6.66 6.48
CA GLU A 40 6.02 7.21 7.08
C GLU A 40 4.78 6.47 6.58
N MET A 41 4.77 6.06 5.30
CA MET A 41 3.73 5.21 4.72
C MET A 41 3.67 3.85 5.43
N THR A 42 4.81 3.21 5.69
CA THR A 42 4.82 1.94 6.46
C THR A 42 4.32 2.13 7.88
N LYS A 43 4.60 3.27 8.51
CA LYS A 43 4.12 3.58 9.86
C LYS A 43 2.60 3.76 9.89
N SER A 44 2.03 4.53 8.96
CA SER A 44 0.58 4.70 8.86
C SER A 44 -0.14 3.39 8.56
N LEU A 45 0.46 2.52 7.74
CA LEU A 45 -0.11 1.21 7.43
C LEU A 45 -0.07 0.28 8.65
N SER A 46 1.00 0.32 9.45
CA SER A 46 1.07 -0.45 10.70
C SER A 46 0.05 0.00 11.74
N GLU A 47 -0.16 1.31 11.89
CA GLU A 47 -1.18 1.87 12.80
C GLU A 47 -2.58 1.42 12.37
N GLN A 48 -2.87 1.42 11.06
CA GLN A 48 -4.14 0.93 10.54
C GLN A 48 -4.32 -0.58 10.81
N ALA A 49 -3.28 -1.39 10.61
CA ALA A 49 -3.31 -2.82 10.86
C ALA A 49 -3.56 -3.16 12.35
N GLU A 50 -2.97 -2.38 13.26
CA GLU A 50 -3.17 -2.53 14.71
C GLU A 50 -4.63 -2.28 15.11
N VAL A 51 -5.26 -1.22 14.57
CA VAL A 51 -6.68 -0.93 14.82
C VAL A 51 -7.59 -2.05 14.31
N PHE A 52 -7.31 -2.62 13.14
CA PHE A 52 -8.04 -3.78 12.62
C PHE A 52 -7.87 -5.03 13.51
N ALA A 53 -6.66 -5.28 14.01
CA ALA A 53 -6.40 -6.39 14.92
C ALA A 53 -7.17 -6.24 16.25
N MET A 54 -7.18 -5.04 16.85
CA MET A 54 -7.98 -4.78 18.05
C MET A 54 -9.48 -4.99 17.79
N PHE A 55 -9.99 -4.53 16.64
CA PHE A 55 -11.40 -4.70 16.29
C PHE A 55 -11.78 -6.18 16.08
N ALA A 56 -10.88 -6.98 15.49
CA ALA A 56 -11.06 -8.42 15.36
C ALA A 56 -11.09 -9.10 16.75
N SER A 57 -10.20 -8.72 17.67
CA SER A 57 -10.19 -9.23 19.05
C SER A 57 -11.46 -8.88 19.81
N LEU A 58 -11.95 -7.64 19.72
CA LEU A 58 -13.19 -7.20 20.36
C LEU A 58 -14.42 -7.95 19.80
N LYS A 59 -14.42 -8.27 18.50
CA LYS A 59 -15.46 -9.13 17.89
C LYS A 59 -15.37 -10.58 18.37
N LEU A 60 -14.17 -11.11 18.60
CA LEU A 60 -13.95 -12.44 19.14
C LEU A 60 -14.42 -12.54 20.61
N GLU A 61 -14.22 -11.49 21.41
CA GLU A 61 -14.70 -11.44 22.80
C GLU A 61 -16.22 -11.30 22.92
N SER A 62 -16.90 -10.73 21.91
CA SER A 62 -18.33 -10.43 21.94
C SER A 62 -19.22 -11.43 21.17
N GLY A 63 -18.65 -12.35 20.39
CA GLY A 63 -19.39 -13.23 19.49
C GLY A 63 -19.14 -14.71 19.74
N ASN A 64 -20.10 -15.34 20.43
CA ASN A 64 -20.48 -16.76 20.48
C ASN A 64 -19.38 -17.83 20.61
N LYS A 65 -19.62 -18.80 21.51
CA LYS A 65 -18.91 -20.10 21.50
C LYS A 65 -18.83 -20.57 20.06
N MET A 66 -17.61 -20.64 19.53
CA MET A 66 -17.33 -21.27 18.24
C MET A 66 -17.80 -22.72 18.38
N GLU A 67 -19.02 -23.02 17.92
CA GLU A 67 -19.43 -24.39 17.73
C GLU A 67 -18.42 -24.98 16.75
N GLU A 68 -17.69 -26.01 17.20
CA GLU A 68 -16.70 -26.70 16.38
C GLU A 68 -17.35 -27.01 15.03
N LEU A 69 -16.80 -26.43 13.96
CA LEU A 69 -17.15 -26.85 12.62
C LEU A 69 -16.82 -28.35 12.56
N PRO A 70 -17.80 -29.22 12.29
CA PRO A 70 -17.55 -30.65 12.26
C PRO A 70 -16.56 -30.93 11.13
N ILE A 71 -15.32 -31.23 11.51
CA ILE A 71 -14.31 -31.72 10.59
C ILE A 71 -14.79 -33.11 10.18
N VAL A 72 -15.23 -33.25 8.93
CA VAL A 72 -15.57 -34.55 8.36
C VAL A 72 -14.25 -35.31 8.18
N CYS A 73 -13.96 -36.23 9.09
CA CYS A 73 -12.86 -37.16 8.94
C CYS A 73 -13.22 -38.27 7.95
N GLU A 74 -12.38 -38.35 6.92
CA GLU A 74 -12.09 -39.45 5.98
C GLU A 74 -13.18 -39.89 4.99
N PHE A 75 -12.81 -39.78 3.70
CA PHE A 75 -13.42 -40.57 2.64
C PHE A 75 -13.02 -42.05 2.85
N PRO A 76 -13.96 -43.00 2.74
CA PRO A 76 -13.62 -44.42 2.82
C PRO A 76 -12.78 -44.87 1.62
N ASP A 77 -11.96 -45.92 1.83
CA ASP A 77 -11.03 -46.51 0.86
C ASP A 77 -11.64 -46.85 -0.52
#